data_AF-A0AAV7K8E8-F1
#
_entry.id   AF-A0AAV7K8E8-F1
#
_cell.length_a   1.000
_cell.length_b   1.000
_cell.length_c   1.000
_cell.angle_alpha   90.00
_cell.angle_beta   90.00
_cell.angle_gamma   90.00
#
_symmetry.space_group_name_H-M   'P 1'
#
loop_
_entity.id
_entity.type
_entity.pdbx_description
1 polymer ?
#
loop_
_entity_poly.entity_id
_entity_poly.type
_entity_poly.pdbx_seq_one_letter_code
_entity_poly.pdbx_strand_id
1 'polypeptide(L)'
;METIGEVGETSEVLGQQTNRSSVKRSDKESQDSSRKRLSPELSIFSENKEERIRARRLRIKRRLEEERRKANKEDGDIGAEMEESPKQERISIKQVEKSKFELQRLNYENNQLVRDVIIAGDGREMARRRGEDDNLRTRTEKLEAEANTGKERFDEIAKRWESSAMKKLPQELQDMLNQQRSEYEEMINEKNRLIKEFESELKIKDDQYVKDLKQQAGDVDLLLERMEDQTRTLARAYNKEMREIENTYIRERKQLLENECSEDTNITEERCKLELTYMQDYQKLVEDSDRQLDELLSNGDEDYRNTKIQLENDIQFLQRQLEQMKATFHLNIEKLDYNLQVVKKRDEENKKTENQQKRKISRLQDQYNSQRSRLKQQELKFSTEVSSLGEEYQKVADQLGDLQLKLSHFQETDEKKFADVWAMSEEEIQGLVKDVLKTDEIIHSHQLGVDWTSPELPESVHYVHIPEQVMSATQIAQEVFSTTSASSSQQSLLSVYEMRQIGPDSGGLDTGLFGVGQLGEYPTLLLRYQYN
;
A
#
# COMPACT_ATOMS: atom_id res chain seq x y z
N MET A 1 -33.07 -53.78 36.18
CA MET A 1 -32.02 -52.83 36.59
C MET A 1 -31.99 -51.76 35.52
N GLU A 2 -32.76 -50.70 35.72
CA GLU A 2 -32.63 -49.38 35.08
C GLU A 2 -33.82 -48.51 35.50
N THR A 3 -33.52 -47.22 35.66
CA THR A 3 -34.44 -46.05 35.67
C THR A 3 -35.39 -45.84 36.86
N ILE A 4 -34.87 -45.06 37.81
CA ILE A 4 -35.52 -43.98 38.59
C ILE A 4 -36.00 -42.92 37.58
N GLY A 5 -37.11 -42.19 37.70
CA GLY A 5 -38.16 -42.07 38.71
C GLY A 5 -39.05 -40.92 38.21
N GLU A 6 -40.35 -41.18 38.05
CA GLU A 6 -41.33 -40.21 37.56
C GLU A 6 -42.64 -40.41 38.35
N VAL A 7 -43.39 -39.31 38.47
CA VAL A 7 -44.80 -39.20 38.86
C VAL A 7 -45.12 -39.13 40.36
N GLY A 8 -45.66 -37.97 40.74
CA GLY A 8 -46.35 -37.73 42.01
C GLY A 8 -47.14 -36.43 41.95
N GLU A 9 -48.24 -36.41 41.19
CA GLU A 9 -49.29 -35.38 41.31
C GLU A 9 -50.61 -36.02 41.75
N THR A 10 -51.25 -35.32 42.67
CA THR A 10 -52.29 -35.77 43.58
C THR A 10 -53.71 -35.63 43.02
N SER A 11 -54.56 -36.51 43.56
CA SER A 11 -55.95 -36.81 43.27
C SER A 11 -56.97 -35.67 43.48
N GLU A 12 -57.93 -35.64 42.54
CA GLU A 12 -59.37 -35.34 42.60
C GLU A 12 -59.99 -34.74 43.87
N VAL A 13 -60.83 -33.69 43.66
CA VAL A 13 -62.14 -33.55 44.32
C VAL A 13 -63.19 -32.99 43.34
N LEU A 14 -64.31 -33.71 43.26
CA LEU A 14 -65.56 -33.41 42.57
C LEU A 14 -66.18 -32.04 42.87
N GLY A 15 -67.01 -31.51 41.95
CA GLY A 15 -68.15 -30.70 42.38
C GLY A 15 -68.87 -29.80 41.37
N GLN A 16 -69.88 -30.37 40.70
CA GLN A 16 -71.17 -29.75 40.36
C GLN A 16 -71.26 -28.72 39.21
N GLN A 17 -71.90 -29.22 38.15
CA GLN A 17 -72.64 -28.48 37.13
C GLN A 17 -73.81 -27.69 37.76
N THR A 18 -73.94 -26.42 37.39
CA THR A 18 -75.23 -25.71 37.44
C THR A 18 -75.47 -25.04 36.09
N ASN A 19 -76.48 -25.54 35.38
CA ASN A 19 -77.08 -24.94 34.20
C ASN A 19 -78.31 -24.13 34.65
N ARG A 20 -78.37 -22.84 34.32
CA ARG A 20 -79.55 -22.05 33.87
C ARG A 20 -79.41 -20.58 34.27
N SER A 21 -79.24 -19.71 33.29
CA SER A 21 -80.24 -18.68 32.96
C SER A 21 -79.76 -17.86 31.76
N SER A 22 -80.42 -18.10 30.63
CA SER A 22 -80.34 -17.27 29.43
C SER A 22 -81.14 -15.99 29.70
N VAL A 23 -80.47 -14.83 29.70
CA VAL A 23 -81.12 -13.52 29.67
C VAL A 23 -80.77 -12.87 28.33
N LYS A 24 -81.81 -12.75 27.51
CA LYS A 24 -81.85 -11.98 26.26
C LYS A 24 -81.56 -10.50 26.55
N ARG A 25 -80.60 -9.92 25.85
CA ARG A 25 -80.49 -8.47 25.55
C ARG A 25 -79.99 -8.38 24.09
N SER A 26 -80.92 -8.31 23.14
CA SER A 26 -81.45 -7.09 22.54
C SER A 26 -80.40 -6.38 21.69
N ASP A 27 -80.55 -6.58 20.39
CA ASP A 27 -79.80 -6.01 19.30
C ASP A 27 -79.68 -4.49 19.40
N LYS A 28 -78.46 -4.00 19.21
CA LYS A 28 -78.18 -2.65 18.70
C LYS A 28 -77.05 -2.77 17.68
N GLU A 29 -77.45 -3.11 16.45
CA GLU A 29 -76.71 -2.68 15.27
C GLU A 29 -76.72 -1.16 15.26
N SER A 30 -75.55 -0.56 15.47
CA SER A 30 -75.30 0.84 15.20
C SER A 30 -74.11 0.90 14.27
N GLN A 31 -74.37 1.49 13.12
CA GLN A 31 -73.46 1.74 12.02
C GLN A 31 -72.14 2.34 12.53
N ASP A 32 -71.05 1.58 12.46
CA ASP A 32 -69.69 2.12 12.44
C ASP A 32 -69.08 1.84 11.06
N SER A 33 -69.66 2.49 10.06
CA SER A 33 -69.15 2.59 8.70
C SER A 33 -68.19 3.78 8.60
N SER A 34 -67.09 3.75 9.36
CA SER A 34 -65.97 4.69 9.18
C SER A 34 -64.63 4.09 9.60
N ARG A 35 -64.36 2.84 9.21
CA ARG A 35 -62.97 2.36 9.09
C ARG A 35 -62.27 3.10 7.97
N LYS A 36 -61.60 4.18 8.37
CA LYS A 36 -60.53 4.89 7.67
C LYS A 36 -59.71 3.88 6.83
N ARG A 37 -59.83 3.98 5.51
CA ARG A 37 -59.06 3.17 4.55
C ARG A 37 -57.59 3.23 4.96
N LEU A 38 -57.02 2.10 5.35
CA LEU A 38 -55.58 1.96 5.49
C LEU A 38 -54.95 2.32 4.15
N SER A 39 -53.94 3.19 4.22
CA SER A 39 -53.07 3.55 3.11
C SER A 39 -52.54 2.30 2.39
N PRO A 40 -52.31 2.34 1.07
CA PRO A 40 -51.77 1.20 0.32
C PRO A 40 -50.45 0.74 0.96
N GLU A 41 -50.29 -0.56 1.20
CA GLU A 41 -49.04 -1.11 1.69
C GLU A 41 -47.91 -0.74 0.71
N LEU A 42 -46.99 0.12 1.16
CA LEU A 42 -45.79 0.51 0.41
C LEU A 42 -44.93 -0.73 0.17
N SER A 43 -44.89 -1.18 -1.10
CA SER A 43 -44.18 -2.39 -1.52
C SER A 43 -42.68 -2.15 -1.68
N ILE A 44 -41.87 -3.12 -1.22
CA ILE A 44 -40.40 -3.13 -1.33
C ILE A 44 -39.95 -3.28 -2.80
N PHE A 45 -40.87 -3.70 -3.67
CA PHE A 45 -40.65 -3.91 -5.11
C PHE A 45 -41.12 -2.73 -5.97
N SER A 46 -41.41 -1.56 -5.39
CA SER A 46 -41.71 -0.35 -6.15
C SER A 46 -40.50 0.06 -7.02
N GLU A 47 -40.75 0.47 -8.27
CA GLU A 47 -39.73 0.98 -9.20
C GLU A 47 -39.07 2.27 -8.66
N ASN A 48 -39.78 3.03 -7.82
CA ASN A 48 -39.34 4.31 -7.29
C ASN A 48 -38.40 4.15 -6.08
N LYS A 49 -37.17 4.69 -6.19
CA LYS A 49 -36.11 4.59 -5.17
C LYS A 49 -36.54 5.15 -3.82
N GLU A 50 -37.32 6.24 -3.79
CA GLU A 50 -37.77 6.86 -2.55
C GLU A 50 -38.79 6.01 -1.79
N GLU A 51 -39.69 5.35 -2.51
CA GLU A 51 -40.69 4.46 -1.90
C GLU A 51 -40.03 3.22 -1.28
N ARG A 52 -38.99 2.67 -1.92
CA ARG A 52 -38.20 1.58 -1.33
C ARG A 52 -37.46 2.01 -0.06
N ILE A 53 -36.88 3.22 -0.04
CA ILE A 53 -36.20 3.76 1.15
C ILE A 53 -37.20 3.98 2.28
N ARG A 54 -38.39 4.54 1.99
CA ARG A 54 -39.45 4.75 2.98
C ARG A 54 -40.00 3.42 3.51
N ALA A 55 -40.24 2.44 2.64
CA ALA A 55 -40.68 1.09 3.03
C ALA A 55 -39.64 0.38 3.90
N ARG A 56 -38.34 0.50 3.57
CA ARG A 56 -37.24 -0.07 4.37
C ARG A 56 -37.12 0.62 5.73
N ARG A 57 -37.22 1.95 5.79
CA ARG A 57 -37.24 2.71 7.06
C ARG A 57 -38.44 2.33 7.94
N LEU A 58 -39.63 2.17 7.36
CA LEU A 58 -40.80 1.70 8.10
C LEU A 58 -40.63 0.26 8.63
N ARG A 59 -40.03 -0.63 7.84
CA ARG A 59 -39.76 -2.01 8.28
C ARG A 59 -38.73 -2.07 9.40
N ILE A 60 -37.67 -1.26 9.33
CA ILE A 60 -36.66 -1.13 10.38
C ILE A 60 -37.29 -0.54 11.65
N LYS A 61 -38.11 0.52 11.51
CA LYS A 61 -38.84 1.13 12.63
C LYS A 61 -39.77 0.11 13.29
N ARG A 62 -40.52 -0.66 12.52
CA ARG A 62 -41.39 -1.74 13.04
C ARG A 62 -40.60 -2.83 13.75
N ARG A 63 -39.44 -3.22 13.22
CA ARG A 63 -38.57 -4.22 13.84
C ARG A 63 -37.98 -3.71 15.17
N LEU A 64 -37.53 -2.45 15.23
CA LEU A 64 -37.09 -1.78 16.46
C LEU A 64 -38.22 -1.65 17.49
N GLU A 65 -39.45 -1.42 17.03
CA GLU A 65 -40.63 -1.31 17.89
C GLU A 65 -41.08 -2.68 18.41
N GLU A 66 -40.95 -3.73 17.61
CA GLU A 66 -41.11 -5.14 18.03
C GLU A 66 -40.00 -5.57 19.01
N GLU A 67 -38.76 -5.17 18.81
CA GLU A 67 -37.65 -5.38 19.75
C GLU A 67 -37.88 -4.62 21.06
N ARG A 68 -38.35 -3.37 21.04
CA ARG A 68 -38.81 -2.66 22.25
C ARG A 68 -39.95 -3.37 22.95
N ARG A 69 -40.94 -3.90 22.21
CA ARG A 69 -42.05 -4.67 22.80
C ARG A 69 -41.61 -6.03 23.36
N LYS A 70 -40.55 -6.63 22.81
CA LYS A 70 -39.95 -7.86 23.33
C LYS A 70 -39.10 -7.60 24.57
N ALA A 71 -38.28 -6.54 24.56
CA ALA A 71 -37.55 -6.07 25.73
C ALA A 71 -38.51 -5.74 26.89
N ASN A 72 -39.62 -5.06 26.60
CA ASN A 72 -40.68 -4.79 27.59
C ASN A 72 -41.54 -6.02 27.97
N LYS A 73 -41.37 -7.18 27.33
CA LYS A 73 -42.09 -8.43 27.66
C LYS A 73 -41.20 -9.45 28.39
N GLU A 74 -39.88 -9.34 28.29
CA GLU A 74 -38.93 -10.14 29.08
C GLU A 74 -38.76 -9.59 30.50
N ASP A 75 -39.10 -8.33 30.76
CA ASP A 75 -39.48 -7.83 32.09
C ASP A 75 -40.96 -8.17 32.35
N GLY A 76 -41.19 -9.37 32.87
CA GLY A 76 -42.52 -9.86 33.20
C GLY A 76 -43.19 -9.11 34.36
N ASP A 77 -44.44 -8.71 34.10
CA ASP A 77 -45.53 -8.43 35.04
C ASP A 77 -45.64 -7.04 35.70
N ILE A 78 -45.77 -6.00 34.86
CA ILE A 78 -46.56 -4.80 35.21
C ILE A 78 -47.44 -4.47 33.99
N GLY A 79 -48.51 -5.23 33.85
CA GLY A 79 -49.43 -5.16 32.71
C GLY A 79 -50.89 -5.26 33.13
N ALA A 80 -51.26 -4.67 34.27
CA ALA A 80 -52.63 -4.37 34.63
C ALA A 80 -52.70 -2.91 35.05
N GLU A 81 -53.56 -2.17 34.36
CA GLU A 81 -53.94 -0.80 34.66
C GLU A 81 -52.80 0.23 34.62
N MET A 82 -52.81 1.01 33.55
CA MET A 82 -52.40 2.41 33.62
C MET A 82 -53.42 3.15 34.51
N GLU A 83 -53.51 2.76 35.79
CA GLU A 83 -53.92 3.68 36.84
C GLU A 83 -52.94 4.85 36.73
N GLU A 84 -53.48 6.07 36.68
CA GLU A 84 -52.70 7.24 37.07
C GLU A 84 -51.93 6.84 38.33
N SER A 85 -50.59 6.80 38.25
CA SER A 85 -49.75 6.60 39.43
C SER A 85 -50.36 7.44 40.55
N PRO A 86 -50.71 6.84 41.70
CA PRO A 86 -51.53 7.52 42.70
C PRO A 86 -50.86 8.84 42.96
N LYS A 87 -51.52 9.94 42.58
CA LYS A 87 -50.99 11.29 42.75
C LYS A 87 -50.64 11.37 44.22
N GLN A 88 -49.37 11.19 44.52
CA GLN A 88 -48.87 11.13 45.87
C GLN A 88 -49.13 12.54 46.36
N GLU A 89 -50.24 12.69 47.09
CA GLU A 89 -50.79 14.00 47.43
C GLU A 89 -49.65 14.83 47.99
N ARG A 90 -49.35 15.93 47.28
CA ARG A 90 -48.22 16.79 47.61
C ARG A 90 -48.29 17.16 49.08
N ILE A 91 -47.15 17.13 49.74
CA ILE A 91 -47.04 17.39 51.17
C ILE A 91 -47.66 18.76 51.49
N SER A 92 -47.47 19.74 50.58
CA SER A 92 -48.10 21.05 50.68
C SER A 92 -49.64 21.01 50.69
N ILE A 93 -50.27 20.15 49.89
CA ILE A 93 -51.74 20.04 49.80
C ILE A 93 -52.31 19.49 51.10
N LYS A 94 -51.69 18.44 51.65
CA LYS A 94 -52.07 17.88 52.96
C LYS A 94 -51.94 18.91 54.08
N GLN A 95 -50.91 19.76 54.01
CA GLN A 95 -50.75 20.84 54.98
C GLN A 95 -51.86 21.88 54.85
N VAL A 96 -52.26 22.27 53.64
CA VAL A 96 -53.38 23.21 53.44
C VAL A 96 -54.69 22.67 54.02
N GLU A 97 -54.98 21.39 53.79
CA GLU A 97 -56.18 20.76 54.33
C GLU A 97 -56.18 20.69 55.85
N LYS A 98 -55.03 20.32 56.45
CA LYS A 98 -54.85 20.30 57.90
C LYS A 98 -55.02 21.70 58.50
N SER A 99 -54.38 22.72 57.93
CA SER A 99 -54.50 24.11 58.37
C SER A 99 -55.95 24.61 58.26
N LYS A 100 -56.66 24.26 57.20
CA LYS A 100 -58.08 24.59 57.04
C LYS A 100 -58.95 23.97 58.14
N PHE A 101 -58.72 22.70 58.46
CA PHE A 101 -59.46 22.01 59.52
C PHE A 101 -59.22 22.64 60.89
N GLU A 102 -57.95 22.93 61.23
CA GLU A 102 -57.59 23.58 62.50
C GLU A 102 -58.22 24.98 62.63
N LEU A 103 -58.20 25.78 61.55
CA LEU A 103 -58.83 27.10 61.54
C LEU A 103 -60.36 27.04 61.66
N GLN A 104 -60.99 26.05 61.03
CA GLN A 104 -62.44 25.84 61.17
C GLN A 104 -62.81 25.43 62.60
N ARG A 105 -62.02 24.53 63.23
CA ARG A 105 -62.23 24.14 64.63
C ARG A 105 -62.10 25.34 65.56
N LEU A 106 -61.03 26.12 65.41
CA LEU A 106 -60.79 27.31 66.22
C LEU A 106 -61.88 28.38 66.03
N ASN A 107 -62.36 28.57 64.80
CA ASN A 107 -63.46 29.49 64.53
C ASN A 107 -64.76 29.02 65.21
N TYR A 108 -65.04 27.72 65.20
CA TYR A 108 -66.20 27.18 65.92
C TYR A 108 -66.09 27.43 67.42
N GLU A 109 -64.95 27.08 68.04
CA GLU A 109 -64.70 27.27 69.48
C GLU A 109 -64.82 28.75 69.89
N ASN A 110 -64.19 29.67 69.14
CA ASN A 110 -64.25 31.09 69.45
C ASN A 110 -65.67 31.66 69.28
N ASN A 111 -66.42 31.22 68.27
CA ASN A 111 -67.82 31.64 68.11
C ASN A 111 -68.70 31.18 69.27
N GLN A 112 -68.40 30.04 69.91
CA GLN A 112 -69.15 29.61 71.09
C GLN A 112 -68.93 30.55 72.27
N LEU A 113 -67.70 31.01 72.49
CA LEU A 113 -67.40 31.98 73.56
C LEU A 113 -68.17 33.30 73.43
N VAL A 114 -68.39 33.77 72.20
CA VAL A 114 -69.22 34.97 71.93
C VAL A 114 -70.70 34.66 72.13
N ARG A 115 -71.18 33.49 71.68
CA ARG A 115 -72.57 33.05 71.89
C ARG A 115 -72.90 32.87 73.36
N ASP A 116 -71.97 32.43 74.19
CA ASP A 116 -72.18 32.24 75.62
C ASP A 116 -72.59 33.55 76.31
N VAL A 117 -72.02 34.70 75.90
CA VAL A 117 -72.40 36.03 76.40
C VAL A 117 -73.84 36.36 76.02
N ILE A 118 -74.22 36.08 74.77
CA ILE A 118 -75.59 36.32 74.27
C ILE A 118 -76.59 35.43 75.01
N ILE A 119 -76.30 34.14 75.14
CA ILE A 119 -77.17 33.17 75.86
C ILE A 119 -77.34 33.59 77.32
N ALA A 120 -76.29 34.06 77.98
CA ALA A 120 -76.37 34.57 79.34
C ALA A 120 -77.23 35.85 79.43
N GLY A 121 -77.11 36.75 78.45
CA GLY A 121 -77.96 37.95 78.32
C GLY A 121 -79.43 37.60 78.14
N ASP A 122 -79.74 36.71 77.20
CA ASP A 122 -81.10 36.20 76.95
C ASP A 122 -81.67 35.51 78.21
N GLY A 123 -80.85 34.74 78.92
CA GLY A 123 -81.24 34.12 80.18
C GLY A 123 -81.66 35.13 81.25
N ARG A 124 -80.92 36.25 81.38
CA ARG A 124 -81.26 37.35 82.30
C ARG A 124 -82.53 38.10 81.87
N GLU A 125 -82.67 38.42 80.58
CA GLU A 125 -83.87 39.04 80.01
C GLU A 125 -85.12 38.20 80.32
N MET A 126 -85.04 36.89 80.10
CA MET A 126 -86.14 35.96 80.38
C MET A 126 -86.49 35.90 81.87
N ALA A 127 -85.50 36.01 82.76
CA ALA A 127 -85.74 36.09 84.20
C ALA A 127 -86.42 37.41 84.60
N ARG A 128 -86.02 38.55 84.02
CA ARG A 128 -86.66 39.84 84.27
C ARG A 128 -88.11 39.85 83.82
N ARG A 129 -88.41 39.36 82.61
CA ARG A 129 -89.80 39.27 82.10
C ARG A 129 -90.71 38.48 83.03
N ARG A 130 -90.24 37.33 83.53
CA ARG A 130 -90.99 36.55 84.53
C ARG A 130 -91.24 37.35 85.81
N GLY A 131 -90.23 38.03 86.33
CA GLY A 131 -90.40 38.87 87.51
C GLY A 131 -91.33 40.07 87.28
N GLU A 132 -91.35 40.65 86.08
CA GLU A 132 -92.27 41.71 85.71
C GLU A 132 -93.72 41.22 85.63
N ASP A 133 -93.95 40.05 85.05
CA ASP A 133 -95.27 39.41 85.00
C ASP A 133 -95.80 39.11 86.41
N ASP A 134 -94.96 38.60 87.31
CA ASP A 134 -95.34 38.34 88.71
C ASP A 134 -95.66 39.65 89.46
N ASN A 135 -94.83 40.68 89.30
CA ASN A 135 -95.11 41.99 89.89
C ASN A 135 -96.41 42.59 89.36
N LEU A 136 -96.66 42.50 88.05
CA LEU A 136 -97.89 42.97 87.43
C LEU A 136 -99.11 42.26 88.04
N ARG A 137 -99.05 40.94 88.21
CA ARG A 137 -100.12 40.15 88.86
C ARG A 137 -100.39 40.62 90.29
N THR A 138 -99.35 40.79 91.11
CA THR A 138 -99.54 41.26 92.49
C THR A 138 -100.10 42.68 92.56
N ARG A 139 -99.73 43.56 91.62
CA ARG A 139 -100.28 44.91 91.52
C ARG A 139 -101.76 44.90 91.12
N THR A 140 -102.15 44.06 90.16
CA THR A 140 -103.56 43.90 89.77
C THR A 140 -104.40 43.35 90.92
N GLU A 141 -103.91 42.34 91.64
CA GLU A 141 -104.60 41.76 92.79
C GLU A 141 -104.80 42.79 93.92
N LYS A 142 -103.78 43.61 94.22
CA LYS A 142 -103.88 44.69 95.22
C LYS A 142 -104.91 45.76 94.82
N LEU A 143 -104.94 46.15 93.55
CA LEU A 143 -105.91 47.12 93.03
C LEU A 143 -107.33 46.58 93.10
N GLU A 144 -107.54 45.31 92.73
CA GLU A 144 -108.85 44.65 92.83
C GLU A 144 -109.31 44.52 94.29
N ALA A 145 -108.40 44.16 95.20
CA ALA A 145 -108.71 44.08 96.63
C ALA A 145 -109.06 45.44 97.25
N GLU A 146 -108.34 46.52 96.91
CA GLU A 146 -108.67 47.87 97.36
C GLU A 146 -109.98 48.38 96.73
N ALA A 147 -110.23 48.09 95.45
CA ALA A 147 -111.48 48.45 94.81
C ALA A 147 -112.68 47.76 95.46
N ASN A 148 -112.56 46.47 95.79
CA ASN A 148 -113.60 45.69 96.45
C ASN A 148 -113.83 46.16 97.89
N THR A 149 -112.78 46.24 98.71
CA THR A 149 -112.90 46.69 100.11
C THR A 149 -113.31 48.16 100.20
N GLY A 150 -112.81 49.02 99.31
CA GLY A 150 -113.20 50.42 99.21
C GLY A 150 -114.68 50.59 98.84
N LYS A 151 -115.20 49.76 97.92
CA LYS A 151 -116.62 49.75 97.57
C LYS A 151 -117.50 49.27 98.72
N GLU A 152 -117.13 48.17 99.38
CA GLU A 152 -117.86 47.63 100.53
C GLU A 152 -117.95 48.66 101.66
N ARG A 153 -116.82 49.28 102.05
CA ARG A 153 -116.80 50.34 103.07
C ARG A 153 -117.60 51.57 102.65
N PHE A 154 -117.56 51.96 101.37
CA PHE A 154 -118.34 53.08 100.86
C PHE A 154 -119.85 52.80 100.96
N ASP A 155 -120.29 51.60 100.58
CA ASP A 155 -121.70 51.19 100.67
C ASP A 155 -122.17 51.13 102.14
N GLU A 156 -121.32 50.70 103.07
CA GLU A 156 -121.62 50.72 104.51
C GLU A 156 -121.76 52.13 105.07
N ILE A 157 -120.83 53.02 104.73
CA ILE A 157 -120.86 54.44 105.11
C ILE A 157 -122.12 55.10 104.52
N ALA A 158 -122.46 54.84 103.26
CA ALA A 158 -123.68 55.34 102.61
C ALA A 158 -124.95 54.90 103.35
N LYS A 159 -125.05 53.63 103.78
CA LYS A 159 -126.17 53.13 104.61
C LYS A 159 -126.22 53.81 105.98
N ARG A 160 -125.07 54.15 106.59
CA ARG A 160 -125.03 54.87 107.87
C ARG A 160 -125.48 56.33 107.73
N TRP A 161 -125.37 56.96 106.56
CA TRP A 161 -125.98 58.26 106.28
C TRP A 161 -127.51 58.21 106.28
N GLU A 162 -128.11 57.15 105.74
CA GLU A 162 -129.57 56.94 105.78
C GLU A 162 -130.09 56.81 107.22
N SER A 163 -129.34 56.13 108.10
CA SER A 163 -129.69 56.02 109.52
C SER A 163 -129.43 57.29 110.34
N SER A 164 -128.47 58.12 109.92
CA SER A 164 -128.19 59.43 110.53
C SER A 164 -129.36 60.41 110.39
N ALA A 165 -130.07 60.38 109.26
CA ALA A 165 -131.25 61.22 109.01
C ALA A 165 -132.41 60.98 110.00
N MET A 166 -132.42 59.86 110.74
CA MET A 166 -133.46 59.51 111.71
C MET A 166 -133.18 59.99 113.14
N LYS A 167 -131.99 60.53 113.43
CA LYS A 167 -131.60 60.98 114.78
C LYS A 167 -132.09 62.40 115.08
N LYS A 168 -132.79 62.57 116.21
CA LYS A 168 -133.41 63.84 116.62
C LYS A 168 -132.63 64.62 117.69
N LEU A 169 -131.67 63.98 118.36
CA LEU A 169 -130.85 64.60 119.40
C LEU A 169 -129.55 65.15 118.78
N PRO A 170 -129.26 66.47 118.87
CA PRO A 170 -128.09 67.07 118.22
C PRO A 170 -126.75 66.47 118.65
N GLN A 171 -126.64 65.99 119.89
CA GLN A 171 -125.41 65.39 120.41
C GLN A 171 -125.14 64.00 119.80
N GLU A 172 -126.18 63.18 119.65
CA GLU A 172 -126.09 61.88 118.96
C GLU A 172 -125.82 62.01 117.45
N LEU A 173 -126.29 63.09 116.84
CA LEU A 173 -125.99 63.42 115.45
C LEU A 173 -124.52 63.84 115.29
N GLN A 174 -124.02 64.68 116.19
CA GLN A 174 -122.61 65.11 116.18
C GLN A 174 -121.65 63.92 116.36
N ASP A 175 -121.96 62.98 117.25
CA ASP A 175 -121.15 61.78 117.46
C ASP A 175 -121.16 60.88 116.22
N MET A 176 -122.30 60.71 115.54
CA MET A 176 -122.37 60.01 114.25
C MET A 176 -121.59 60.70 113.15
N LEU A 177 -121.68 62.03 113.03
CA LEU A 177 -120.95 62.79 112.02
C LEU A 177 -119.43 62.68 112.25
N ASN A 178 -118.99 62.71 113.51
CA ASN A 178 -117.59 62.47 113.86
C ASN A 178 -117.15 61.03 113.50
N GLN A 179 -118.00 60.02 113.76
CA GLN A 179 -117.73 58.64 113.35
C GLN A 179 -117.67 58.49 111.83
N GLN A 180 -118.62 59.06 111.07
CA GLN A 180 -118.62 59.04 109.61
C GLN A 180 -117.39 59.74 109.03
N ARG A 181 -117.00 60.89 109.61
CA ARG A 181 -115.77 61.60 109.24
C ARG A 181 -114.54 60.73 109.49
N SER A 182 -114.48 60.03 110.63
CA SER A 182 -113.40 59.10 110.94
C SER A 182 -113.30 57.96 109.93
N GLU A 183 -114.43 57.36 109.52
CA GLU A 183 -114.49 56.26 108.55
C GLU A 183 -114.06 56.70 107.14
N TYR A 184 -114.45 57.91 106.70
CA TYR A 184 -113.95 58.48 105.44
C TYR A 184 -112.46 58.81 105.52
N GLU A 185 -111.99 59.35 106.65
CA GLU A 185 -110.58 59.65 106.87
C GLU A 185 -109.74 58.35 106.86
N GLU A 186 -110.26 57.26 107.41
CA GLU A 186 -109.64 55.93 107.34
C GLU A 186 -109.58 55.39 105.90
N MET A 187 -110.67 55.46 105.13
CA MET A 187 -110.67 55.07 103.70
C MET A 187 -109.70 55.91 102.86
N ILE A 188 -109.64 57.22 103.11
CA ILE A 188 -108.68 58.11 102.44
C ILE A 188 -107.25 57.75 102.84
N ASN A 189 -107.00 57.42 104.11
CA ASN A 189 -105.69 56.99 104.59
C ASN A 189 -105.25 55.67 103.96
N GLU A 190 -106.16 54.71 103.74
CA GLU A 190 -105.86 53.47 103.03
C GLU A 190 -105.52 53.71 101.55
N LYS A 191 -106.28 54.56 100.85
CA LYS A 191 -105.96 54.99 99.48
C LYS A 191 -104.62 55.70 99.42
N ASN A 192 -104.36 56.64 100.32
CA ASN A 192 -103.08 57.35 100.41
C ASN A 192 -101.92 56.40 100.75
N ARG A 193 -102.16 55.36 101.55
CA ARG A 193 -101.17 54.31 101.81
C ARG A 193 -100.86 53.53 100.53
N LEU A 194 -101.88 53.10 99.79
CA LEU A 194 -101.70 52.38 98.53
C LEU A 194 -100.97 53.25 97.48
N ILE A 195 -101.30 54.54 97.40
CA ILE A 195 -100.60 55.51 96.55
C ILE A 195 -99.11 55.56 96.91
N LYS A 196 -98.77 55.69 98.20
CA LYS A 196 -97.37 55.69 98.66
C LYS A 196 -96.66 54.37 98.35
N GLU A 197 -97.34 53.24 98.47
CA GLU A 197 -96.80 51.94 98.07
C GLU A 197 -96.49 51.92 96.56
N PHE A 198 -97.38 52.39 95.69
CA PHE A 198 -97.12 52.48 94.26
C PHE A 198 -96.06 53.52 93.89
N GLU A 199 -95.98 54.64 94.58
CA GLU A 199 -94.89 55.60 94.40
C GLU A 199 -93.54 54.97 94.78
N SER A 200 -93.51 54.14 95.83
CA SER A 200 -92.30 53.39 96.21
C SER A 200 -91.95 52.30 95.19
N GLU A 201 -92.95 51.59 94.65
CA GLU A 201 -92.78 50.60 93.58
C GLU A 201 -92.23 51.25 92.31
N LEU A 202 -92.72 52.44 91.96
CA LEU A 202 -92.26 53.21 90.80
C LEU A 202 -90.79 53.62 90.95
N LYS A 203 -90.39 54.10 92.14
CA LYS A 203 -88.97 54.36 92.44
C LYS A 203 -88.10 53.11 92.34
N ILE A 204 -88.58 51.97 92.85
CA ILE A 204 -87.87 50.69 92.74
C ILE A 204 -87.71 50.29 91.27
N LYS A 205 -88.72 50.53 90.42
CA LYS A 205 -88.65 50.28 88.98
C LYS A 205 -87.66 51.21 88.28
N ASP A 206 -87.62 52.49 88.63
CA ASP A 206 -86.62 53.43 88.10
C ASP A 206 -85.19 53.00 88.48
N ASP A 207 -84.98 52.60 89.74
CA ASP A 207 -83.70 52.07 90.21
C ASP A 207 -83.32 50.77 89.48
N GLN A 208 -84.30 49.89 89.24
CA GLN A 208 -84.10 48.65 88.49
C GLN A 208 -83.74 48.94 87.03
N TYR A 209 -84.40 49.91 86.40
CA TYR A 209 -84.10 50.32 85.02
C TYR A 209 -82.66 50.83 84.89
N VAL A 210 -82.19 51.66 85.83
CA VAL A 210 -80.80 52.13 85.84
C VAL A 210 -79.82 50.98 86.06
N LYS A 211 -80.15 50.00 86.91
CA LYS A 211 -79.32 48.79 87.10
C LYS A 211 -79.26 47.95 85.83
N ASP A 212 -80.40 47.74 85.17
CA ASP A 212 -80.49 46.97 83.94
C ASP A 212 -79.71 47.65 82.81
N LEU A 213 -79.79 48.98 82.68
CA LEU A 213 -78.97 49.73 81.71
C LEU A 213 -77.47 49.58 81.97
N LYS A 214 -77.03 49.65 83.24
CA LYS A 214 -75.63 49.44 83.60
C LYS A 214 -75.18 48.01 83.31
N GLN A 215 -76.04 47.03 83.57
CA GLN A 215 -75.76 45.64 83.27
C GLN A 215 -75.67 45.41 81.75
N GLN A 216 -76.62 45.94 80.97
CA GLN A 216 -76.60 45.86 79.51
C GLN A 216 -75.35 46.52 78.92
N ALA A 217 -74.94 47.68 79.44
CA ALA A 217 -73.69 48.31 79.02
C ALA A 217 -72.48 47.41 79.29
N GLY A 218 -72.38 46.83 80.50
CA GLY A 218 -71.32 45.89 80.83
C GLY A 218 -71.34 44.60 79.99
N ASP A 219 -72.52 44.10 79.64
CA ASP A 219 -72.69 42.94 78.77
C ASP A 219 -72.24 43.24 77.33
N VAL A 220 -72.52 44.45 76.83
CA VAL A 220 -72.03 44.92 75.51
C VAL A 220 -70.52 45.09 75.52
N ASP A 221 -69.95 45.68 76.58
CA ASP A 221 -68.49 45.82 76.72
C ASP A 221 -67.80 44.44 76.75
N LEU A 222 -68.36 43.49 77.49
CA LEU A 222 -67.86 42.11 77.52
C LEU A 222 -67.99 41.42 76.16
N LEU A 223 -69.09 41.63 75.45
CA LEU A 223 -69.29 41.10 74.10
C LEU A 223 -68.22 41.65 73.13
N LEU A 224 -67.96 42.95 73.18
CA LEU A 224 -66.94 43.61 72.38
C LEU A 224 -65.55 43.07 72.71
N GLU A 225 -65.19 42.94 73.99
CA GLU A 225 -63.92 42.36 74.43
C GLU A 225 -63.73 40.94 73.88
N ARG A 226 -64.77 40.09 74.01
CA ARG A 226 -64.74 38.71 73.49
C ARG A 226 -64.61 38.66 71.96
N MET A 227 -65.32 39.53 71.24
CA MET A 227 -65.24 39.61 69.78
C MET A 227 -63.87 40.12 69.31
N GLU A 228 -63.28 41.08 70.01
CA GLU A 228 -61.92 41.56 69.74
C GLU A 228 -60.89 40.46 69.96
N ASP A 229 -60.99 39.74 71.08
CA ASP A 229 -60.08 38.64 71.39
C ASP A 229 -60.25 37.45 70.43
N GLN A 230 -61.48 37.13 70.01
CA GLN A 230 -61.73 36.19 68.92
C GLN A 230 -61.02 36.64 67.64
N THR A 231 -61.16 37.92 67.27
CA THR A 231 -60.58 38.46 66.04
C THR A 231 -59.05 38.42 66.10
N ARG A 232 -58.45 38.83 67.22
CA ARG A 232 -56.99 38.76 67.45
C ARG A 232 -56.49 37.32 67.42
N THR A 233 -57.20 36.40 68.05
CA THR A 233 -56.83 34.98 68.11
C THR A 233 -56.92 34.32 66.74
N LEU A 234 -58.01 34.54 66.01
CA LEU A 234 -58.16 34.07 64.63
C LEU A 234 -57.08 34.67 63.74
N ALA A 235 -56.83 35.99 63.79
CA ALA A 235 -55.80 36.62 62.97
C ALA A 235 -54.40 36.04 63.26
N ARG A 236 -54.05 35.76 64.51
CA ARG A 236 -52.79 35.10 64.87
C ARG A 236 -52.73 33.68 64.32
N ALA A 237 -53.81 32.91 64.43
CA ALA A 237 -53.88 31.55 63.91
C ALA A 237 -53.78 31.52 62.38
N TYR A 238 -54.56 32.34 61.66
CA TYR A 238 -54.48 32.45 60.19
C TYR A 238 -53.06 32.79 59.74
N ASN A 239 -52.39 33.76 60.39
CA ASN A 239 -51.01 34.11 60.06
C ASN A 239 -50.01 32.98 60.34
N LYS A 240 -50.21 32.21 61.42
CA LYS A 240 -49.36 31.07 61.75
C LYS A 240 -49.54 29.95 60.72
N GLU A 241 -50.78 29.54 60.48
CA GLU A 241 -51.10 28.49 59.51
C GLU A 241 -50.66 28.86 58.10
N MET A 242 -50.84 30.12 57.69
CA MET A 242 -50.35 30.60 56.39
C MET A 242 -48.82 30.51 56.26
N ARG A 243 -48.07 30.90 57.31
CA ARG A 243 -46.62 30.73 57.35
C ARG A 243 -46.22 29.25 57.29
N GLU A 244 -46.97 28.38 57.95
CA GLU A 244 -46.70 26.95 57.96
C GLU A 244 -46.92 26.33 56.58
N ILE A 245 -48.02 26.71 55.91
CA ILE A 245 -48.28 26.37 54.50
C ILE A 245 -47.14 26.86 53.61
N GLU A 246 -46.78 28.15 53.69
CA GLU A 246 -45.69 28.73 52.88
C GLU A 246 -44.37 27.97 53.10
N ASN A 247 -44.00 27.70 54.35
CA ASN A 247 -42.79 26.93 54.68
C ASN A 247 -42.83 25.51 54.11
N THR A 248 -43.99 24.85 54.08
CA THR A 248 -44.11 23.53 53.43
C THR A 248 -43.94 23.62 51.91
N TYR A 249 -44.51 24.62 51.25
CA TYR A 249 -44.31 24.86 49.82
C TYR A 249 -42.85 25.18 49.48
N ILE A 250 -42.19 26.02 50.29
CA ILE A 250 -40.76 26.34 50.10
C ILE A 250 -39.91 25.08 50.26
N ARG A 251 -40.20 24.24 51.26
CA ARG A 251 -39.48 22.98 51.47
C ARG A 251 -39.68 22.01 50.30
N GLU A 252 -40.92 21.83 49.84
CA GLU A 252 -41.24 20.97 48.70
C GLU A 252 -40.54 21.47 47.43
N ARG A 253 -40.59 22.78 47.16
CA ARG A 253 -39.86 23.39 46.04
C ARG A 253 -38.35 23.16 46.15
N LYS A 254 -37.77 23.31 47.34
CA LYS A 254 -36.34 23.05 47.56
C LYS A 254 -36.00 21.60 47.26
N GLN A 255 -36.81 20.66 47.73
CA GLN A 255 -36.61 19.23 47.46
C GLN A 255 -36.70 18.91 45.96
N LEU A 256 -37.68 19.48 45.25
CA LEU A 256 -37.80 19.31 43.79
C LEU A 256 -36.56 19.84 43.06
N LEU A 257 -36.10 21.05 43.40
CA LEU A 257 -34.90 21.63 42.81
C LEU A 257 -33.63 20.83 43.13
N GLU A 258 -33.52 20.29 44.34
CA GLU A 258 -32.39 19.46 44.74
C GLU A 258 -32.37 18.13 43.97
N ASN A 259 -33.54 17.51 43.77
CA ASN A 259 -33.68 16.32 42.93
C ASN A 259 -33.30 16.61 41.47
N GLU A 260 -33.88 17.65 40.85
CA GLU A 260 -33.57 18.05 39.47
C GLU A 260 -32.08 18.37 39.30
N CYS A 261 -31.49 19.13 40.24
CA CYS A 261 -30.06 19.44 40.22
C CYS A 261 -29.21 18.17 40.34
N SER A 262 -29.60 17.22 41.20
CA SER A 262 -28.89 15.95 41.35
C SER A 262 -28.96 15.11 40.07
N GLU A 263 -30.11 15.07 39.41
CA GLU A 263 -30.29 14.39 38.12
C GLU A 263 -29.43 15.03 37.03
N ASP A 264 -29.42 16.37 36.94
CA ASP A 264 -28.58 17.11 36.00
C ASP A 264 -27.09 16.88 36.26
N THR A 265 -26.66 16.85 37.52
CA THR A 265 -25.27 16.52 37.87
C THR A 265 -24.93 15.09 37.47
N ASN A 266 -25.81 14.11 37.72
CA ASN A 266 -25.59 12.73 37.33
C ASN A 266 -25.47 12.58 35.81
N ILE A 267 -26.35 13.21 35.03
CA ILE A 267 -26.30 13.20 33.56
C ILE A 267 -24.99 13.84 33.06
N THR A 268 -24.56 14.94 33.70
CA THR A 268 -23.31 15.60 33.35
C THR A 268 -22.11 14.71 33.66
N GLU A 269 -22.09 14.04 34.81
CA GLU A 269 -21.05 13.08 35.16
C GLU A 269 -20.99 11.88 34.21
N GLU A 270 -22.14 11.34 33.82
CA GLU A 270 -22.22 10.26 32.82
C GLU A 270 -21.68 10.71 31.46
N ARG A 271 -22.01 11.93 31.02
CA ARG A 271 -21.45 12.53 29.80
C ARG A 271 -19.93 12.69 29.91
N CYS A 272 -19.42 13.22 31.01
CA CYS A 272 -17.98 13.38 31.24
C CYS A 272 -17.25 12.03 31.23
N LYS A 273 -17.82 10.99 31.86
CA LYS A 273 -17.26 9.62 31.83
C LYS A 273 -17.21 9.09 30.40
N LEU A 274 -18.27 9.28 29.63
CA LEU A 274 -18.34 8.86 28.25
C LEU A 274 -17.32 9.60 27.37
N GLU A 275 -17.24 10.93 27.48
CA GLU A 275 -16.22 11.73 26.78
C GLU A 275 -14.81 11.30 27.14
N LEU A 276 -14.52 11.03 28.41
CA LEU A 276 -13.23 10.54 28.85
C LEU A 276 -12.90 9.18 28.19
N THR A 277 -13.85 8.26 28.12
CA THR A 277 -13.63 6.97 27.43
C THR A 277 -13.37 7.16 25.94
N TYR A 278 -14.10 8.06 25.26
CA TYR A 278 -13.84 8.39 23.86
C TYR A 278 -12.46 9.00 23.65
N MET A 279 -12.03 9.91 24.53
CA MET A 279 -10.68 10.49 24.45
C MET A 279 -9.59 9.45 24.70
N GLN A 280 -9.79 8.54 25.65
CA GLN A 280 -8.87 7.44 25.92
C GLN A 280 -8.75 6.49 24.73
N ASP A 281 -9.87 6.13 24.10
CA ASP A 281 -9.86 5.24 22.94
C ASP A 281 -9.25 5.92 21.71
N TYR A 282 -9.51 7.22 21.54
CA TYR A 282 -8.83 8.01 20.50
C TYR A 282 -7.32 8.09 20.75
N GLN A 283 -6.89 8.33 22.00
CA GLN A 283 -5.49 8.33 22.36
C GLN A 283 -4.82 6.99 22.07
N LYS A 284 -5.46 5.86 22.44
CA LYS A 284 -4.94 4.52 22.11
C LYS A 284 -4.81 4.33 20.61
N LEU A 285 -5.79 4.76 19.82
CA LEU A 285 -5.74 4.65 18.36
C LEU A 285 -4.57 5.46 17.78
N VAL A 286 -4.32 6.65 18.31
CA VAL A 286 -3.16 7.48 17.91
C VAL A 286 -1.86 6.78 18.31
N GLU A 287 -1.74 6.29 19.55
CA GLU A 287 -0.58 5.55 20.01
C GLU A 287 -0.30 4.29 19.18
N ASP A 288 -1.34 3.56 18.78
CA ASP A 288 -1.21 2.39 17.91
C ASP A 288 -0.77 2.77 16.49
N SER A 289 -1.26 3.90 15.97
CA SER A 289 -0.85 4.43 14.67
C SER A 289 0.60 4.90 14.69
N ASP A 290 1.02 5.58 15.76
CA ASP A 290 2.41 6.01 15.95
C ASP A 290 3.35 4.80 16.07
N ARG A 291 2.95 3.76 16.81
CA ARG A 291 3.70 2.49 16.85
C ARG A 291 3.85 1.86 15.47
N GLN A 292 2.78 1.83 14.66
CA GLN A 292 2.85 1.31 13.29
C GLN A 292 3.79 2.14 12.40
N LEU A 293 3.81 3.47 12.57
CA LEU A 293 4.74 4.34 11.86
C LEU A 293 6.18 4.05 12.27
N ASP A 294 6.46 3.91 13.57
CA ASP A 294 7.78 3.58 14.08
C ASP A 294 8.26 2.20 13.59
N GLU A 295 7.37 1.20 13.57
CA GLU A 295 7.66 -0.12 13.01
C GLU A 295 7.99 -0.06 11.52
N LEU A 296 7.20 0.67 10.72
CA LEU A 296 7.47 0.86 9.30
C LEU A 296 8.79 1.60 9.04
N LEU A 297 9.11 2.61 9.85
CA LEU A 297 10.39 3.32 9.77
C LEU A 297 11.55 2.40 10.12
N SER A 298 11.45 1.61 11.20
CA SER A 298 12.46 0.64 11.59
C SER A 298 12.68 -0.42 10.51
N ASN A 299 11.59 -0.97 9.95
CA ASN A 299 11.66 -1.94 8.86
C ASN A 299 12.29 -1.32 7.60
N GLY A 300 11.93 -0.08 7.26
CA GLY A 300 12.54 0.65 6.15
C GLY A 300 14.04 0.89 6.34
N ASP A 301 14.48 1.21 7.56
CA ASP A 301 15.89 1.33 7.92
C ASP A 301 16.63 -0.01 7.83
N GLU A 302 15.99 -1.11 8.25
CA GLU A 302 16.53 -2.46 8.12
C GLU A 302 16.65 -2.89 6.65
N ASP A 303 15.63 -2.66 5.83
CA ASP A 303 15.65 -2.95 4.39
C ASP A 303 16.73 -2.13 3.67
N TYR A 304 16.88 -0.84 4.02
CA TYR A 304 17.96 0.00 3.52
C TYR A 304 19.33 -0.54 3.93
N ARG A 305 19.52 -0.95 5.19
CA ARG A 305 20.78 -1.56 5.65
C ARG A 305 21.06 -2.87 4.92
N ASN A 306 20.05 -3.71 4.73
CA ASN A 306 20.16 -5.01 4.04
C ASN A 306 20.56 -4.81 2.58
N THR A 307 19.88 -3.93 1.86
CA THR A 307 20.21 -3.60 0.46
C THR A 307 21.58 -2.96 0.33
N LYS A 308 21.96 -2.07 1.27
CA LYS A 308 23.31 -1.50 1.34
C LYS A 308 24.37 -2.58 1.51
N ILE A 309 24.19 -3.51 2.46
CA ILE A 309 25.12 -4.63 2.68
C ILE A 309 25.22 -5.50 1.42
N GLN A 310 24.11 -5.80 0.75
CA GLN A 310 24.11 -6.57 -0.51
C GLN A 310 24.93 -5.87 -1.60
N LEU A 311 24.67 -4.58 -1.83
CA LEU A 311 25.41 -3.80 -2.84
C LEU A 311 26.90 -3.68 -2.50
N GLU A 312 27.25 -3.48 -1.22
CA GLU A 312 28.64 -3.48 -0.77
C GLU A 312 29.33 -4.83 -1.01
N ASN A 313 28.63 -5.95 -0.77
CA ASN A 313 29.13 -7.29 -1.07
C ASN A 313 29.32 -7.52 -2.58
N ASP A 314 28.38 -7.07 -3.41
CA ASP A 314 28.49 -7.17 -4.87
C ASP A 314 29.67 -6.33 -5.40
N ILE A 315 29.86 -5.12 -4.88
CA ILE A 315 31.03 -4.28 -5.19
C ILE A 315 32.32 -5.02 -4.82
N GLN A 316 32.41 -5.60 -3.63
CA GLN A 316 33.58 -6.39 -3.22
C GLN A 316 33.81 -7.60 -4.13
N PHE A 317 32.76 -8.30 -4.54
CA PHE A 317 32.85 -9.44 -5.43
C PHE A 317 33.36 -9.03 -6.82
N LEU A 318 32.80 -7.98 -7.41
CA LEU A 318 33.23 -7.42 -8.69
C LEU A 318 34.68 -6.93 -8.63
N GLN A 319 35.08 -6.30 -7.52
CA GLN A 319 36.46 -5.88 -7.31
C GLN A 319 37.42 -7.07 -7.30
N ARG A 320 37.08 -8.15 -6.58
CA ARG A 320 37.88 -9.39 -6.57
C ARG A 320 37.99 -10.02 -7.96
N GLN A 321 36.89 -10.07 -8.72
CA GLN A 321 36.93 -10.57 -10.11
C GLN A 321 37.83 -9.72 -11.00
N LEU A 322 37.78 -8.39 -10.86
CA LEU A 322 38.59 -7.46 -11.62
C LEU A 322 40.08 -7.63 -11.26
N GLU A 323 40.42 -7.77 -9.99
CA GLU A 323 41.78 -8.06 -9.53
C GLU A 323 42.28 -9.42 -10.05
N GLN A 324 41.42 -10.45 -10.02
CA GLN A 324 41.74 -11.76 -10.61
C GLN A 324 41.98 -11.65 -12.13
N MET A 325 41.15 -10.90 -12.85
CA MET A 325 41.30 -10.65 -14.29
C MET A 325 42.58 -9.85 -14.60
N LYS A 326 42.92 -8.85 -13.79
CA LYS A 326 44.19 -8.13 -13.90
C LYS A 326 45.38 -9.08 -13.72
N ALA A 327 45.34 -9.97 -12.73
CA ALA A 327 46.39 -10.95 -12.51
C ALA A 327 46.54 -11.94 -13.68
N THR A 328 45.43 -12.42 -14.26
CA THR A 328 45.49 -13.30 -15.43
C THR A 328 46.02 -12.59 -16.67
N PHE A 329 45.62 -11.33 -16.91
CA PHE A 329 46.19 -10.54 -18.00
C PHE A 329 47.68 -10.26 -17.79
N HIS A 330 48.11 -9.95 -16.57
CA HIS A 330 49.53 -9.77 -16.26
C HIS A 330 50.34 -11.03 -16.58
N LEU A 331 49.86 -12.19 -16.14
CA LEU A 331 50.49 -13.48 -16.47
C LEU A 331 50.50 -13.74 -17.99
N ASN A 332 49.45 -13.38 -18.71
CA ASN A 332 49.41 -13.53 -20.17
C ASN A 332 50.37 -12.58 -20.89
N ILE A 333 50.54 -11.36 -20.39
CA ILE A 333 51.56 -10.42 -20.88
C ILE A 333 52.95 -11.02 -20.68
N GLU A 334 53.27 -11.54 -19.49
CA GLU A 334 54.56 -12.19 -19.22
C GLU A 334 54.78 -13.42 -20.13
N LYS A 335 53.74 -14.25 -20.33
CA LYS A 335 53.80 -15.38 -21.27
C LYS A 335 54.05 -14.94 -22.71
N LEU A 336 53.40 -13.86 -23.15
CA LEU A 336 53.58 -13.32 -24.50
C LEU A 336 54.99 -12.74 -24.66
N ASP A 337 55.50 -12.05 -23.65
CA ASP A 337 56.85 -11.47 -23.66
C ASP A 337 57.92 -12.58 -23.67
N TYR A 338 57.71 -13.65 -22.90
CA TYR A 338 58.52 -14.87 -22.99
C TYR A 338 58.49 -15.49 -24.40
N ASN A 339 57.30 -15.68 -24.97
CA ASN A 339 57.17 -16.22 -26.33
C ASN A 339 57.88 -15.34 -27.37
N LEU A 340 57.76 -14.02 -27.24
CA LEU A 340 58.45 -13.05 -28.09
C LEU A 340 59.97 -13.18 -27.95
N GLN A 341 60.50 -13.34 -26.73
CA GLN A 341 61.92 -13.57 -26.51
C GLN A 341 62.39 -14.88 -27.15
N VAL A 342 61.62 -15.97 -27.05
CA VAL A 342 61.95 -17.24 -27.70
C VAL A 342 61.99 -17.10 -29.22
N VAL A 343 61.01 -16.42 -29.82
CA VAL A 343 61.01 -16.15 -31.27
C VAL A 343 62.20 -15.29 -31.67
N LYS A 344 62.50 -14.21 -30.92
CA LYS A 344 63.68 -13.36 -31.16
C LYS A 344 64.98 -14.18 -31.10
N LYS A 345 65.11 -15.08 -30.12
CA LYS A 345 66.28 -15.98 -30.01
C LYS A 345 66.39 -16.93 -31.19
N ARG A 346 65.27 -17.51 -31.63
CA ARG A 346 65.23 -18.34 -32.85
C ARG A 346 65.58 -17.54 -34.10
N ASP A 347 65.12 -16.30 -34.23
CA ASP A 347 65.48 -15.44 -35.36
C ASP A 347 66.95 -15.04 -35.34
N GLU A 348 67.52 -14.76 -34.16
CA GLU A 348 68.96 -14.55 -34.00
C GLU A 348 69.77 -15.79 -34.41
N GLU A 349 69.33 -16.99 -34.02
CA GLU A 349 69.94 -18.26 -34.41
C GLU A 349 69.79 -18.53 -35.91
N ASN A 350 68.59 -18.36 -36.46
CA ASN A 350 68.32 -18.48 -37.90
C ASN A 350 69.14 -17.48 -38.71
N LYS A 351 69.32 -16.25 -38.22
CA LYS A 351 70.17 -15.25 -38.87
C LYS A 351 71.65 -15.64 -38.79
N LYS A 352 72.10 -16.27 -37.70
CA LYS A 352 73.46 -16.84 -37.61
C LYS A 352 73.63 -18.00 -38.61
N THR A 353 72.68 -18.92 -38.72
CA THR A 353 72.75 -20.04 -39.68
C THR A 353 72.67 -19.54 -41.12
N GLU A 354 71.81 -18.56 -41.42
CA GLU A 354 71.73 -17.88 -42.71
C GLU A 354 73.09 -17.25 -43.08
N ASN A 355 73.72 -16.53 -42.14
CA ASN A 355 75.04 -15.94 -42.37
C ASN A 355 76.13 -17.02 -42.59
N GLN A 356 76.07 -18.14 -41.87
CA GLN A 356 76.97 -19.27 -42.10
C GLN A 356 76.77 -19.88 -43.50
N GLN A 357 75.51 -20.07 -43.92
CA GLN A 357 75.18 -20.55 -45.26
C GLN A 357 75.63 -19.57 -46.34
N LYS A 358 75.39 -18.26 -46.18
CA LYS A 358 75.90 -17.21 -47.09
C LYS A 358 77.42 -17.28 -47.24
N ARG A 359 78.17 -17.41 -46.14
CA ARG A 359 79.63 -17.58 -46.18
C ARG A 359 80.06 -18.88 -46.88
N LYS A 360 79.27 -19.96 -46.74
CA LYS A 360 79.53 -21.23 -47.44
C LYS A 360 79.27 -21.10 -48.94
N ILE A 361 78.18 -20.43 -49.32
CA ILE A 361 77.86 -20.11 -50.72
C ILE A 361 78.97 -19.26 -51.33
N SER A 362 79.41 -18.18 -50.68
CA SER A 362 80.54 -17.37 -51.18
C SER A 362 81.80 -18.20 -51.40
N ARG A 363 82.18 -19.07 -50.44
CA ARG A 363 83.32 -19.98 -50.60
C ARG A 363 83.17 -20.95 -51.79
N LEU A 364 81.98 -21.54 -51.96
CA LEU A 364 81.70 -22.41 -53.10
C LEU A 364 81.70 -21.63 -54.42
N GLN A 365 81.24 -20.38 -54.41
CA GLN A 365 81.24 -19.50 -55.57
C GLN A 365 82.66 -19.08 -55.97
N ASP A 366 83.52 -18.81 -55.00
CA ASP A 366 84.95 -18.54 -55.22
C ASP A 366 85.66 -19.79 -55.78
N GLN A 367 85.37 -20.98 -55.24
CA GLN A 367 85.87 -22.25 -55.77
C GLN A 367 85.39 -22.50 -57.20
N TYR A 368 84.11 -22.27 -57.48
CA TYR A 368 83.52 -22.38 -58.81
C TYR A 368 84.18 -21.41 -59.79
N ASN A 369 84.36 -20.14 -59.41
CA ASN A 369 85.02 -19.13 -60.24
C ASN A 369 86.50 -19.46 -60.49
N SER A 370 87.20 -19.99 -59.49
CA SER A 370 88.59 -20.47 -59.63
C SER A 370 88.69 -21.62 -60.63
N GLN A 371 87.82 -22.64 -60.53
CA GLN A 371 87.76 -23.74 -61.49
C GLN A 371 87.41 -23.26 -62.90
N ARG A 372 86.44 -22.34 -63.01
CA ARG A 372 86.04 -21.72 -64.29
C ARG A 372 87.19 -20.93 -64.92
N SER A 373 87.96 -20.18 -64.12
CA SER A 373 89.15 -19.46 -64.58
C SER A 373 90.23 -20.43 -65.07
N ARG A 374 90.46 -21.53 -64.34
CA ARG A 374 91.43 -22.57 -64.71
C ARG A 374 91.06 -23.28 -66.01
N LEU A 375 89.78 -23.58 -66.22
CA LEU A 375 89.27 -24.12 -67.49
C LEU A 375 89.48 -23.13 -68.64
N LYS A 376 89.15 -21.85 -68.47
CA LYS A 376 89.44 -20.81 -69.48
C LYS A 376 90.93 -20.71 -69.82
N GLN A 377 91.81 -20.81 -68.81
CA GLN A 377 93.26 -20.81 -69.05
C GLN A 377 93.71 -22.05 -69.82
N GLN A 378 93.13 -23.23 -69.57
CA GLN A 378 93.42 -24.43 -70.36
C GLN A 378 92.92 -24.31 -71.79
N GLU A 379 91.71 -23.81 -72.02
CA GLU A 379 91.20 -23.53 -73.37
C GLU A 379 92.12 -22.58 -74.13
N LEU A 380 92.59 -21.50 -73.48
CA LEU A 380 93.52 -20.56 -74.10
C LEU A 380 94.85 -21.23 -74.47
N LYS A 381 95.42 -22.05 -73.58
CA LYS A 381 96.66 -22.79 -73.84
C LYS A 381 96.51 -23.74 -75.02
N PHE A 382 95.45 -24.55 -75.06
CA PHE A 382 95.21 -25.45 -76.18
C PHE A 382 94.94 -24.70 -77.49
N SER A 383 94.25 -23.56 -77.45
CA SER A 383 94.07 -22.72 -78.63
C SER A 383 95.39 -22.15 -79.15
N THR A 384 96.30 -21.74 -78.27
CA THR A 384 97.63 -21.25 -78.68
C THR A 384 98.52 -22.36 -79.23
N GLU A 385 98.47 -23.56 -78.64
CA GLU A 385 99.20 -24.73 -79.14
C GLU A 385 98.69 -25.17 -80.52
N VAL A 386 97.37 -25.18 -80.75
CA VAL A 386 96.79 -25.48 -82.06
C VAL A 386 97.22 -24.44 -83.11
N SER A 387 97.25 -23.15 -82.74
CA SER A 387 97.71 -22.09 -83.63
C SER A 387 99.20 -22.24 -83.99
N SER A 388 100.07 -22.49 -83.02
CA SER A 388 101.51 -22.64 -83.28
C SER A 388 101.83 -23.89 -84.11
N LEU A 389 101.14 -25.00 -83.85
CA LEU A 389 101.31 -26.24 -84.62
C LEU A 389 100.80 -26.07 -86.07
N GLY A 390 99.74 -25.28 -86.25
CA GLY A 390 99.26 -24.89 -87.59
C GLY A 390 100.27 -24.05 -88.36
N GLU A 391 100.94 -23.10 -87.70
CA GLU A 391 102.01 -22.28 -88.32
C GLU A 391 103.25 -23.12 -88.68
N GLU A 392 103.63 -24.09 -87.86
CA GLU A 392 104.72 -25.02 -88.15
C GLU A 392 104.40 -25.93 -89.34
N TYR A 393 103.18 -26.43 -89.43
CA TYR A 393 102.72 -27.23 -90.58
C TYR A 393 102.78 -26.43 -91.90
N GLN A 394 102.32 -25.16 -91.88
CA GLN A 394 102.35 -24.29 -93.05
C GLN A 394 103.78 -24.07 -93.56
N LYS A 395 104.75 -23.82 -92.66
CA LYS A 395 106.17 -23.65 -93.03
C LYS A 395 106.76 -24.86 -93.72
N VAL A 396 106.42 -26.08 -93.28
CA VAL A 396 106.92 -27.32 -93.88
C VAL A 396 106.28 -27.54 -95.26
N ALA A 397 105.01 -27.20 -95.44
CA ALA A 397 104.34 -27.27 -96.73
C ALA A 397 104.98 -26.32 -97.76
N ASP A 398 105.31 -25.08 -97.36
CA ASP A 398 105.96 -24.10 -98.23
C ASP A 398 107.38 -24.54 -98.64
N GLN A 399 108.16 -25.11 -97.72
CA GLN A 399 109.50 -25.67 -98.01
C GLN A 399 109.45 -26.85 -99.01
N LEU A 400 108.39 -27.66 -98.98
CA LEU A 400 108.19 -28.74 -99.93
C LEU A 400 107.87 -28.22 -101.34
N GLY A 401 107.07 -27.13 -101.42
CA GLY A 401 106.76 -26.43 -102.67
C GLY A 401 107.99 -25.83 -103.34
N ASP A 402 108.86 -25.19 -102.57
CA ASP A 402 110.13 -24.62 -103.07
C ASP A 402 111.10 -25.70 -103.60
N LEU A 403 111.07 -26.90 -103.02
CA LEU A 403 111.87 -28.04 -103.45
C LEU A 403 111.39 -28.60 -104.80
N GLN A 404 110.08 -28.69 -105.01
CA GLN A 404 109.51 -29.15 -106.28
C GLN A 404 109.79 -28.17 -107.43
N LEU A 405 109.72 -26.86 -107.18
CA LEU A 405 110.09 -25.83 -108.16
C LEU A 405 111.56 -25.91 -108.58
N LYS A 406 112.47 -26.16 -107.63
CA LYS A 406 113.90 -26.36 -107.92
C LYS A 406 114.16 -27.62 -108.73
N LEU A 407 113.44 -28.72 -108.46
CA LEU A 407 113.57 -29.97 -109.20
C LEU A 407 113.20 -29.80 -110.69
N SER A 408 112.08 -29.11 -110.96
CA SER A 408 111.63 -28.81 -112.32
C SER A 408 112.65 -27.95 -113.09
N HIS A 409 113.28 -26.98 -112.43
CA HIS A 409 114.28 -26.11 -113.05
C HIS A 409 115.59 -26.86 -113.38
N PHE A 410 116.01 -27.81 -112.54
CA PHE A 410 117.20 -28.63 -112.80
C PHE A 410 117.01 -29.57 -114.00
N GLN A 411 115.85 -30.22 -114.12
CA GLN A 411 115.55 -31.11 -115.26
C GLN A 411 115.59 -30.37 -116.60
N GLU A 412 115.00 -29.18 -116.67
CA GLU A 412 114.96 -28.36 -117.88
C GLU A 412 116.36 -27.83 -118.29
N THR A 413 117.25 -27.64 -117.30
CA THR A 413 118.63 -27.18 -117.53
C THR A 413 119.54 -28.33 -117.99
N ASP A 414 119.33 -29.53 -117.46
CA ASP A 414 120.09 -30.73 -117.83
C ASP A 414 119.73 -31.21 -119.25
N GLU A 415 118.47 -31.13 -119.68
CA GLU A 415 118.06 -31.42 -121.06
C GLU A 415 118.73 -30.50 -122.09
N LYS A 416 118.83 -29.19 -121.79
CA LYS A 416 119.53 -28.22 -122.66
C LYS A 416 121.02 -28.53 -122.80
N LYS A 417 121.71 -28.81 -121.68
CA LYS A 417 123.14 -29.15 -121.71
C LYS A 417 123.41 -30.43 -122.49
N PHE A 418 122.51 -31.40 -122.45
CA PHE A 418 122.66 -32.65 -123.18
C PHE A 418 122.48 -32.46 -124.69
N ALA A 419 121.50 -31.64 -125.12
CA ALA A 419 121.28 -31.30 -126.52
C ALA A 419 122.47 -30.56 -127.15
N ASP A 420 123.08 -29.62 -126.42
CA ASP A 420 124.25 -28.86 -126.89
C ASP A 420 125.49 -29.75 -127.09
N VAL A 421 125.70 -30.73 -126.21
CA VAL A 421 126.82 -31.70 -126.33
C VAL A 421 126.60 -32.68 -127.50
N TRP A 422 125.36 -33.08 -127.74
CA TRP A 422 125.02 -33.97 -128.86
C TRP A 422 125.29 -33.30 -130.22
N ALA A 423 124.83 -32.06 -130.39
CA ALA A 423 125.03 -31.29 -131.62
C ALA A 423 126.52 -31.07 -131.93
N MET A 424 127.33 -30.82 -130.90
CA MET A 424 128.79 -30.61 -131.04
C MET A 424 129.51 -31.88 -131.54
N SER A 425 129.11 -33.06 -131.07
CA SER A 425 129.71 -34.33 -131.48
C SER A 425 129.32 -34.78 -132.89
N GLU A 426 128.14 -34.35 -133.37
CA GLU A 426 127.61 -34.69 -134.69
C GLU A 426 128.29 -33.89 -135.81
N GLU A 427 128.65 -32.62 -135.56
CA GLU A 427 129.46 -31.83 -136.49
C GLU A 427 130.89 -32.38 -136.67
N GLU A 428 131.51 -32.87 -135.58
CA GLU A 428 132.86 -33.45 -135.64
C GLU A 428 132.92 -34.73 -136.50
N ILE A 429 131.88 -35.58 -136.44
CA ILE A 429 131.80 -36.82 -137.23
C ILE A 429 131.52 -36.52 -138.71
N GLN A 430 130.66 -35.55 -139.03
CA GLN A 430 130.42 -35.15 -140.42
C GLN A 430 131.67 -34.55 -141.10
N GLY A 431 132.55 -33.90 -140.32
CA GLY A 431 133.84 -33.41 -140.81
C GLY A 431 134.76 -34.56 -141.27
N LEU A 432 134.92 -35.58 -140.44
CA LEU A 432 135.75 -36.76 -140.74
C LEU A 432 135.24 -37.56 -141.95
N VAL A 433 133.92 -37.64 -142.13
CA VAL A 433 133.31 -38.37 -143.25
C VAL A 433 133.56 -37.67 -144.60
N LYS A 434 133.61 -36.33 -144.64
CA LYS A 434 133.94 -35.58 -145.86
C LYS A 434 135.39 -35.76 -146.29
N ASP A 435 136.32 -35.88 -145.35
CA ASP A 435 137.73 -36.09 -145.66
C ASP A 435 138.00 -37.49 -146.22
N VAL A 436 137.31 -38.51 -145.69
CA VAL A 436 137.38 -39.88 -146.22
C VAL A 436 136.81 -39.96 -147.64
N LEU A 437 135.67 -39.30 -147.91
CA LEU A 437 135.08 -39.24 -149.25
C LEU A 437 135.98 -38.53 -150.27
N LYS A 438 136.74 -37.51 -149.86
CA LYS A 438 137.75 -36.86 -150.71
C LYS A 438 138.93 -37.77 -151.04
N THR A 439 139.40 -38.56 -150.07
CA THR A 439 140.47 -39.53 -150.33
C THR A 439 139.99 -40.65 -151.27
N ASP A 440 138.71 -41.00 -151.20
CA ASP A 440 138.09 -41.99 -152.07
C ASP A 440 137.92 -41.49 -153.52
N GLU A 441 137.54 -40.23 -153.72
CA GLU A 441 137.43 -39.57 -155.03
C GLU A 441 138.78 -39.48 -155.79
N ILE A 442 139.87 -39.20 -155.06
CA ILE A 442 141.21 -39.08 -155.65
C ILE A 442 141.73 -40.45 -156.11
N ILE A 443 141.48 -41.51 -155.33
CA ILE A 443 141.88 -42.88 -155.66
C ILE A 443 141.10 -43.39 -156.88
N HIS A 444 139.79 -43.12 -156.91
CA HIS A 444 138.95 -43.56 -158.02
C HIS A 444 139.27 -42.82 -159.34
N SER A 445 139.64 -41.53 -159.31
CA SER A 445 139.93 -40.76 -160.54
C SER A 445 141.33 -41.01 -161.14
N HIS A 446 142.39 -41.19 -160.34
CA HIS A 446 143.76 -41.21 -160.88
C HIS A 446 144.36 -42.62 -161.08
N GLN A 447 143.86 -43.64 -160.37
CA GLN A 447 144.47 -44.97 -160.40
C GLN A 447 143.64 -46.05 -161.11
N LEU A 448 142.32 -45.88 -161.24
CA LEU A 448 141.41 -47.02 -161.51
C LEU A 448 140.49 -46.91 -162.74
N GLY A 449 140.46 -45.79 -163.49
CA GLY A 449 139.85 -45.76 -164.84
C GLY A 449 138.40 -46.24 -164.91
N VAL A 450 137.66 -46.06 -163.82
CA VAL A 450 136.26 -46.45 -163.66
C VAL A 450 135.56 -45.36 -162.87
N ASP A 451 134.33 -45.06 -163.28
CA ASP A 451 133.53 -43.97 -162.77
C ASP A 451 133.06 -44.27 -161.34
N TRP A 452 133.46 -43.36 -160.45
CA TRP A 452 133.14 -43.35 -159.04
C TRP A 452 131.66 -43.02 -158.80
N THR A 453 131.04 -43.68 -157.83
CA THR A 453 129.68 -43.37 -157.38
C THR A 453 129.63 -43.30 -155.86
N SER A 454 129.24 -42.12 -155.38
CA SER A 454 129.19 -41.73 -153.98
C SER A 454 128.24 -42.61 -153.15
N PRO A 455 128.66 -43.11 -151.98
CA PRO A 455 127.78 -43.82 -151.05
C PRO A 455 126.75 -42.88 -150.41
N GLU A 456 125.51 -43.35 -150.30
CA GLU A 456 124.44 -42.70 -149.53
C GLU A 456 124.76 -42.81 -148.04
N LEU A 457 124.81 -41.68 -147.34
CA LEU A 457 125.00 -41.63 -145.89
C LEU A 457 123.66 -41.44 -145.17
N PRO A 458 123.47 -42.07 -144.00
CA PRO A 458 122.16 -42.20 -143.37
C PRO A 458 121.80 -41.00 -142.50
N GLU A 459 120.49 -40.75 -142.39
CA GLU A 459 119.87 -39.80 -141.48
C GLU A 459 120.25 -40.06 -140.01
N SER A 460 120.53 -38.96 -139.34
CA SER A 460 120.81 -38.83 -137.92
C SER A 460 119.64 -39.27 -137.04
N VAL A 461 119.98 -40.06 -136.01
CA VAL A 461 119.10 -40.81 -135.12
C VAL A 461 118.58 -39.93 -133.97
N HIS A 462 117.27 -39.94 -133.73
CA HIS A 462 116.63 -39.35 -132.55
C HIS A 462 116.78 -40.25 -131.31
N TYR A 463 117.11 -39.64 -130.17
CA TYR A 463 117.21 -40.29 -128.86
C TYR A 463 115.82 -40.51 -128.23
N VAL A 464 115.60 -41.70 -127.65
CA VAL A 464 114.43 -42.07 -126.86
C VAL A 464 114.86 -42.26 -125.40
N HIS A 465 114.29 -41.49 -124.48
CA HIS A 465 114.49 -41.65 -123.04
C HIS A 465 113.43 -42.58 -122.44
N ILE A 466 113.86 -43.54 -121.61
CA ILE A 466 113.04 -44.52 -120.89
C ILE A 466 112.92 -44.06 -119.42
N PRO A 467 111.71 -44.00 -118.82
CA PRO A 467 111.51 -43.49 -117.46
C PRO A 467 111.69 -44.58 -116.39
N GLU A 468 112.18 -44.20 -115.21
CA GLU A 468 112.18 -45.03 -114.00
C GLU A 468 111.32 -44.36 -112.90
N GLN A 469 110.31 -45.09 -112.41
CA GLN A 469 109.35 -44.67 -111.38
C GLN A 469 109.97 -44.74 -109.98
N VAL A 470 109.84 -43.66 -109.18
CA VAL A 470 109.93 -43.72 -107.72
C VAL A 470 108.79 -42.90 -107.09
N MET A 471 108.10 -43.51 -106.12
CA MET A 471 106.83 -43.09 -105.52
C MET A 471 106.93 -41.87 -104.58
N SER A 472 105.83 -41.13 -104.46
CA SER A 472 105.71 -39.83 -103.79
C SER A 472 105.39 -39.93 -102.28
N ALA A 473 106.08 -39.10 -101.48
CA ALA A 473 105.97 -38.97 -100.03
C ALA A 473 104.57 -38.59 -99.49
N THR A 474 103.65 -38.16 -100.36
CA THR A 474 102.29 -37.73 -99.97
C THR A 474 101.42 -38.87 -99.43
N GLN A 475 101.69 -40.13 -99.81
CA GLN A 475 100.90 -41.29 -99.35
C GLN A 475 101.25 -41.72 -97.91
N ILE A 476 102.49 -41.50 -97.44
CA ILE A 476 102.90 -41.90 -96.08
C ILE A 476 102.29 -40.96 -95.03
N ALA A 477 102.08 -39.68 -95.36
CA ALA A 477 101.50 -38.72 -94.42
C ALA A 477 100.01 -39.00 -94.10
N GLN A 478 99.23 -39.50 -95.06
CA GLN A 478 97.81 -39.83 -94.82
C GLN A 478 97.60 -41.05 -93.91
N GLU A 479 98.56 -41.97 -93.85
CA GLU A 479 98.45 -43.18 -93.03
C GLU A 479 98.70 -42.89 -91.53
N VAL A 480 99.54 -41.89 -91.21
CA VAL A 480 99.83 -41.51 -89.81
C VAL A 480 98.65 -40.76 -89.16
N PHE A 481 97.94 -39.90 -89.90
CA PHE A 481 96.76 -39.19 -89.39
C PHE A 481 95.56 -40.12 -89.06
N SER A 482 95.57 -41.36 -89.54
CA SER A 482 94.50 -42.34 -89.31
C SER A 482 94.59 -43.05 -87.96
N THR A 483 95.69 -42.92 -87.21
CA THR A 483 96.03 -43.85 -86.10
C THR A 483 96.01 -43.28 -84.69
N THR A 484 95.66 -42.00 -84.44
CA THR A 484 95.67 -41.45 -83.06
C THR A 484 94.33 -40.89 -82.58
N SER A 485 93.26 -41.03 -83.35
CA SER A 485 91.88 -40.85 -82.87
C SER A 485 91.38 -42.12 -82.16
N ALA A 486 91.91 -42.41 -80.97
CA ALA A 486 91.35 -43.44 -80.08
C ALA A 486 91.62 -43.08 -78.61
N SER A 487 90.63 -42.44 -77.95
CA SER A 487 90.16 -42.70 -76.58
C SER A 487 89.35 -41.51 -76.03
N SER A 488 88.07 -41.45 -76.38
CA SER A 488 87.06 -40.67 -75.66
C SER A 488 85.71 -41.35 -75.81
N SER A 489 85.10 -41.74 -74.69
CA SER A 489 83.68 -42.09 -74.53
C SER A 489 83.29 -41.50 -73.16
N GLN A 490 82.48 -40.44 -73.06
CA GLN A 490 81.00 -40.41 -73.17
C GLN A 490 80.34 -41.60 -72.44
N GLN A 491 79.34 -41.46 -71.59
CA GLN A 491 77.98 -40.94 -71.83
C GLN A 491 77.28 -40.77 -70.46
N SER A 492 76.53 -39.68 -70.20
CA SER A 492 75.19 -39.30 -70.67
C SER A 492 74.04 -39.89 -69.83
N LEU A 493 73.15 -38.96 -69.48
CA LEU A 493 71.95 -39.06 -68.66
C LEU A 493 70.76 -39.67 -69.42
N LEU A 494 69.79 -40.06 -68.57
CA LEU A 494 68.33 -39.87 -68.63
C LEU A 494 67.42 -41.01 -69.11
N SER A 495 66.28 -41.06 -68.38
CA SER A 495 64.95 -41.64 -68.73
C SER A 495 64.65 -43.02 -68.10
N VAL A 496 63.50 -43.39 -67.51
CA VAL A 496 62.16 -42.82 -67.20
C VAL A 496 61.44 -43.85 -66.27
N TYR A 497 60.32 -43.44 -65.63
CA TYR A 497 59.22 -44.22 -64.99
C TYR A 497 58.94 -45.63 -65.62
N GLU A 498 58.43 -46.70 -64.97
CA GLU A 498 57.18 -46.82 -64.17
C GLU A 498 56.96 -48.29 -63.66
N MET A 499 56.24 -48.48 -62.53
CA MET A 499 55.36 -49.64 -62.12
C MET A 499 55.95 -51.08 -62.01
N ARG A 500 55.50 -52.04 -61.19
CA ARG A 500 54.52 -52.22 -60.10
C ARG A 500 54.68 -53.67 -59.55
N GLN A 501 54.73 -53.78 -58.21
CA GLN A 501 54.34 -54.86 -57.27
C GLN A 501 54.50 -56.37 -57.56
N ILE A 502 55.06 -57.09 -56.56
CA ILE A 502 54.54 -58.34 -55.94
C ILE A 502 54.98 -58.36 -54.45
N GLY A 503 54.07 -58.61 -53.49
CA GLY A 503 54.36 -59.01 -52.08
C GLY A 503 53.98 -60.50 -51.87
N PRO A 504 53.69 -61.02 -50.66
CA PRO A 504 54.03 -60.62 -49.27
C PRO A 504 54.57 -61.80 -48.40
N ASP A 505 54.89 -61.52 -47.12
CA ASP A 505 54.87 -62.38 -45.89
C ASP A 505 56.02 -61.93 -44.94
N SER A 506 55.96 -62.00 -43.61
CA SER A 506 54.94 -62.08 -42.56
C SER A 506 55.70 -62.09 -41.21
N GLY A 507 55.09 -61.57 -40.14
CA GLY A 507 55.47 -61.84 -38.72
C GLY A 507 56.51 -60.89 -38.07
N GLY A 508 56.28 -60.28 -36.91
CA GLY A 508 55.24 -60.49 -35.90
C GLY A 508 55.20 -59.36 -34.86
N LEU A 509 54.04 -59.28 -34.20
CA LEU A 509 53.56 -58.34 -33.19
C LEU A 509 54.07 -58.65 -31.77
N ASP A 510 54.18 -57.63 -30.91
CA ASP A 510 53.39 -57.51 -29.66
C ASP A 510 53.53 -56.06 -29.11
N THR A 511 52.48 -55.23 -29.14
CA THR A 511 51.52 -54.89 -28.05
C THR A 511 52.19 -54.50 -26.71
N GLY A 512 51.84 -53.43 -25.99
CA GLY A 512 50.79 -52.41 -26.05
C GLY A 512 50.56 -51.91 -24.61
N LEU A 513 50.56 -50.60 -24.36
CA LEU A 513 49.91 -50.04 -23.17
C LEU A 513 49.45 -48.58 -23.42
N PHE A 514 48.16 -48.41 -23.16
CA PHE A 514 47.30 -47.27 -23.47
C PHE A 514 47.44 -46.12 -22.46
N GLY A 515 47.14 -44.90 -22.91
CA GLY A 515 47.07 -43.70 -22.07
C GLY A 515 46.61 -42.45 -22.82
N VAL A 516 45.39 -42.53 -23.35
CA VAL A 516 44.59 -41.61 -24.16
C VAL A 516 44.71 -40.11 -23.81
N GLY A 517 44.98 -39.30 -24.84
CA GLY A 517 44.62 -37.89 -24.90
C GLY A 517 43.76 -37.65 -26.15
N GLN A 518 42.60 -37.03 -25.97
CA GLN A 518 41.76 -36.55 -27.08
C GLN A 518 41.38 -35.09 -26.85
N LEU A 519 41.51 -34.36 -27.95
CA LEU A 519 41.24 -32.95 -28.16
C LEU A 519 39.74 -32.69 -28.32
N GLY A 520 39.31 -31.55 -27.78
CA GLY A 520 38.61 -30.52 -28.54
C GLY A 520 37.14 -30.72 -28.87
N GLU A 521 36.27 -29.98 -28.19
CA GLU A 521 34.99 -29.52 -28.75
C GLU A 521 34.76 -28.03 -28.44
N TYR A 522 34.35 -27.30 -29.48
CA TYR A 522 33.98 -25.89 -29.49
C TYR A 522 32.65 -25.67 -28.72
N PRO A 523 32.47 -24.55 -27.99
CA PRO A 523 31.16 -24.18 -27.49
C PRO A 523 30.38 -23.38 -28.54
N THR A 524 29.35 -24.01 -29.08
CA THR A 524 28.28 -23.41 -29.89
C THR A 524 27.42 -22.49 -29.01
N LEU A 525 27.20 -21.26 -29.49
CA LEU A 525 26.26 -20.30 -28.93
C LEU A 525 24.83 -20.85 -28.93
N LEU A 526 24.15 -20.80 -27.78
CA LEU A 526 22.69 -20.92 -27.69
C LEU A 526 22.12 -19.78 -26.84
N LEU A 527 21.62 -18.77 -27.56
CA LEU A 527 20.62 -17.84 -27.09
C LEU A 527 19.27 -18.58 -27.00
N ARG A 528 18.66 -18.59 -25.81
CA ARG A 528 17.20 -18.73 -25.69
C ARG A 528 16.67 -17.76 -24.64
N TYR A 529 15.97 -16.75 -25.13
CA TYR A 529 14.91 -16.05 -24.42
C TYR A 529 13.79 -17.03 -24.06
N GLN A 530 13.23 -16.92 -22.85
CA GLN A 530 11.82 -16.59 -22.57
C GLN A 530 11.38 -17.00 -21.15
N TYR A 531 10.78 -16.02 -20.45
CA TYR A 531 9.61 -16.10 -19.55
C TYR A 531 9.51 -17.24 -18.53
N ASN A 532 9.79 -16.94 -17.25
CA ASN A 532 8.81 -16.46 -16.26
C ASN A 532 9.54 -16.00 -15.00
#